data_AF-A0A5N5IR41-F1
#
_entry.id   AF-A0A5N5IR41-F1
#
_cell.length_a   1.000
_cell.length_b   1.000
_cell.length_c   1.000
_cell.angle_alpha   90.00
_cell.angle_beta   90.00
_cell.angle_gamma   90.00
#
_symmetry.space_group_name_H-M   'P 1'
#
loop_
_entity.id
_entity.type
_entity.pdbx_description
1 polymer ?
#
loop_
_entity_poly.entity_id
_entity_poly.type
_entity_poly.pdbx_seq_one_letter_code
_entity_poly.pdbx_strand_id
1 'polypeptide(L)'
;MMKKLREELVKLSTEIITAKEDVELVELYNKARIIYEKLAVLKFIEEKLNDVQVDVSKNVVASRFEKVANAVLSGNTSVPESNPHEEDIMTPGMDTIKDIVSEMPTETALDQIFAEFVAKPDFMKNDKENLAPLKEEVKQGQAVLPKSLNDRLGKDFQIGLNDKLAFVKHLFNNSMEDYTRVLSQLNTIDTEERSIAFINNMVKPEYNNWEGKDEYEARLITLIGRRFA
;
A
#
# COMPACT_ATOMS: atom_id res chain seq x y z
N MET A 1 16.25 6.54 -14.15
CA MET A 1 16.86 6.54 -12.80
C MET A 1 18.05 5.60 -12.72
N MET A 2 17.90 4.29 -13.01
CA MET A 2 19.01 3.32 -13.00
C MET A 2 20.21 3.69 -13.87
N LYS A 3 19.99 4.21 -15.08
CA LYS A 3 21.08 4.62 -15.99
C LYS A 3 21.97 5.72 -15.39
N LYS A 4 21.37 6.73 -14.76
CA LYS A 4 22.10 7.82 -14.08
C LYS A 4 22.94 7.29 -12.92
N LEU A 5 22.40 6.36 -12.14
CA LEU A 5 23.11 5.75 -11.02
C LEU A 5 24.31 4.90 -11.47
N ARG A 6 24.18 4.19 -12.60
CA ARG A 6 25.29 3.47 -13.23
C ARG A 6 26.38 4.42 -13.74
N GLU A 7 25.99 5.52 -14.38
CA GLU A 7 26.92 6.53 -14.88
C GLU A 7 27.72 7.19 -13.74
N GLU A 8 27.07 7.52 -12.62
CA GLU A 8 27.73 8.04 -11.42
C GLU A 8 28.67 7.01 -10.77
N LEU A 9 28.29 5.73 -10.73
CA LEU A 9 29.16 4.66 -10.24
C LEU A 9 30.42 4.52 -11.10
N VAL A 10 30.28 4.56 -12.42
CA VAL A 10 31.41 4.54 -13.35
C VAL A 10 32.31 5.75 -13.12
N LYS A 11 31.74 6.95 -12.98
CA LYS A 11 32.49 8.18 -12.71
C LYS A 11 33.30 8.09 -11.41
N LEU A 12 32.66 7.72 -10.30
CA LEU A 12 33.35 7.56 -9.01
C LEU A 12 34.44 6.48 -9.06
N SER A 13 34.21 5.39 -9.78
CA SER A 13 35.21 4.33 -9.97
C SER A 13 36.40 4.84 -10.78
N THR A 14 36.16 5.61 -11.85
CA THR A 14 37.24 6.23 -12.63
C THR A 14 38.00 7.28 -11.83
N GLU A 15 37.35 8.03 -10.94
CA GLU A 15 38.01 8.98 -10.05
C GLU A 15 38.94 8.28 -9.04
N ILE A 16 38.55 7.11 -8.51
CA ILE A 16 39.43 6.30 -7.63
C ILE A 16 40.60 5.71 -8.43
N ILE A 17 40.38 5.24 -9.65
CA ILE A 17 41.45 4.66 -10.49
C ILE A 17 42.43 5.73 -10.98
N THR A 18 41.93 6.95 -11.25
CA THR A 18 42.74 8.08 -11.74
C THR A 18 43.39 8.88 -10.60
N ALA A 19 43.02 8.61 -9.35
CA ALA A 19 43.65 9.19 -8.17
C ALA A 19 45.14 8.80 -8.16
N LYS A 20 46.02 9.80 -8.09
CA LYS A 20 47.47 9.60 -7.97
C LYS A 20 47.82 9.09 -6.56
N GLU A 21 49.00 8.51 -6.40
CA GLU A 21 49.48 7.90 -5.14
C GLU A 21 49.47 8.85 -3.94
N ASP A 22 49.39 10.17 -4.15
CA ASP A 22 49.35 11.19 -3.09
C ASP A 22 47.94 11.48 -2.50
N VAL A 23 46.90 10.78 -2.95
CA VAL A 23 45.54 10.99 -2.42
C VAL A 23 45.45 10.39 -1.01
N GLU A 24 44.99 11.21 -0.05
CA GLU A 24 44.82 10.78 1.34
C GLU A 24 43.91 9.56 1.44
N LEU A 25 44.35 8.54 2.20
CA LEU A 25 43.61 7.30 2.45
C LEU A 25 42.15 7.55 2.87
N VAL A 26 41.92 8.65 3.60
CA VAL A 26 40.59 9.07 4.08
C VAL A 26 39.66 9.43 2.91
N GLU A 27 40.18 10.10 1.88
CA GLU A 27 39.39 10.47 0.70
C GLU A 27 39.03 9.24 -0.13
N LEU A 28 39.97 8.31 -0.30
CA LEU A 28 39.73 7.04 -1.00
C LEU A 28 38.68 6.19 -0.28
N TYR A 29 38.76 6.10 1.05
CA TYR A 29 37.78 5.40 1.88
C TYR A 29 36.37 6.01 1.74
N ASN A 30 36.25 7.33 1.78
CA ASN A 30 34.97 8.01 1.61
C ASN A 30 34.38 7.79 0.22
N LYS A 31 35.20 7.83 -0.85
CA LYS A 31 34.75 7.53 -2.22
C LYS A 31 34.29 6.08 -2.35
N ALA A 32 35.01 5.11 -1.77
CA ALA A 32 34.61 3.70 -1.75
C ALA A 32 33.28 3.48 -1.00
N ARG A 33 33.06 4.18 0.12
CA ARG A 33 31.79 4.17 0.84
C ARG A 33 30.63 4.67 -0.02
N ILE A 34 30.81 5.78 -0.74
CA ILE A 34 29.78 6.33 -1.63
C ILE A 34 29.44 5.34 -2.75
N ILE A 35 30.45 4.66 -3.32
CA ILE A 35 30.23 3.60 -4.31
C ILE A 35 29.39 2.47 -3.72
N TYR A 36 29.72 1.99 -2.52
CA TYR A 36 28.95 0.94 -1.84
C TYR A 36 27.48 1.34 -1.61
N GLU A 37 27.24 2.56 -1.12
CA GLU A 37 25.89 3.08 -0.89
C GLU A 37 25.08 3.14 -2.20
N LYS A 38 25.66 3.67 -3.27
CA LYS A 38 25.01 3.73 -4.60
C LYS A 38 24.75 2.35 -5.19
N LEU A 39 25.67 1.40 -5.00
CA LEU A 39 25.51 0.02 -5.47
C LEU A 39 24.40 -0.70 -4.69
N ALA A 40 24.29 -0.47 -3.38
CA ALA A 40 23.20 -1.02 -2.57
C ALA A 40 21.82 -0.53 -3.04
N VAL A 41 21.70 0.76 -3.39
CA VAL A 41 20.46 1.30 -3.98
C VAL A 41 20.18 0.67 -5.33
N LEU A 42 21.19 0.50 -6.19
CA LEU A 42 21.02 -0.14 -7.49
C LEU A 42 20.53 -1.59 -7.35
N LYS A 43 21.14 -2.35 -6.43
CA LYS A 43 20.73 -3.72 -6.09
C LYS A 43 19.28 -3.77 -5.62
N PHE A 44 18.89 -2.86 -4.74
CA PHE A 44 17.51 -2.78 -4.27
C PHE A 44 16.52 -2.50 -5.40
N ILE A 45 16.85 -1.57 -6.30
CA ILE A 45 16.01 -1.27 -7.46
C ILE A 45 15.91 -2.49 -8.38
N GLU A 46 17.01 -3.18 -8.66
CA GLU A 46 17.00 -4.36 -9.52
C GLU A 46 16.20 -5.53 -8.92
N GLU A 47 16.31 -5.76 -7.61
CA GLU A 47 15.56 -6.81 -6.92
C GLU A 47 14.09 -6.47 -6.69
N LYS A 48 13.73 -5.19 -6.51
CA LYS A 48 12.37 -4.78 -6.15
C LYS A 48 11.54 -4.19 -7.29
N LEU A 49 12.15 -3.57 -8.30
CA LEU A 49 11.42 -3.07 -9.47
C LEU A 49 11.29 -4.10 -10.59
N ASN A 50 12.20 -5.08 -10.73
CA ASN A 50 12.01 -6.13 -11.74
C ASN A 50 10.81 -7.05 -11.42
N ASP A 51 10.47 -7.22 -10.13
CA ASP A 51 9.22 -7.89 -9.71
C ASP A 51 7.97 -7.02 -9.92
N VAL A 52 8.14 -5.70 -10.05
CA VAL A 52 7.07 -4.78 -10.39
C VAL A 52 7.03 -4.60 -11.92
N GLN A 53 6.87 -5.71 -12.63
CA GLN A 53 6.23 -5.63 -13.94
C GLN A 53 4.77 -5.24 -13.67
N VAL A 54 4.47 -3.94 -13.76
CA VAL A 54 3.08 -3.50 -13.87
C VAL A 54 2.56 -4.08 -15.18
N ASP A 55 1.89 -5.22 -15.10
CA ASP A 55 1.18 -5.87 -16.22
C ASP A 55 0.01 -4.95 -16.62
N VAL A 56 0.32 -3.91 -17.40
CA VAL A 56 -0.67 -2.96 -17.93
C VAL A 56 -1.64 -3.67 -18.88
N SER A 57 -1.29 -4.85 -19.39
CA SER A 57 -2.13 -5.66 -20.28
C SER A 57 -3.30 -6.32 -19.56
N LYS A 58 -3.29 -6.43 -18.23
CA LYS A 58 -4.39 -7.04 -17.45
C LYS A 58 -5.28 -6.05 -16.71
N ASN A 59 -4.96 -4.75 -16.70
CA ASN A 59 -5.84 -3.80 -16.06
C ASN A 59 -7.01 -3.45 -16.99
N VAL A 60 -8.10 -4.23 -16.88
CA VAL A 60 -9.38 -4.04 -17.60
C VAL A 60 -9.90 -2.60 -17.46
N VAL A 61 -9.51 -1.89 -16.40
CA VAL A 61 -9.83 -0.48 -16.21
C VAL A 61 -9.10 0.39 -17.23
N ALA A 62 -7.81 0.15 -17.50
CA ALA A 62 -7.04 0.92 -18.47
C ALA A 62 -7.61 0.80 -19.90
N SER A 63 -8.01 -0.39 -20.33
CA SER A 63 -8.61 -0.58 -21.67
C SER A 63 -10.00 0.07 -21.78
N ARG A 64 -10.78 0.10 -20.69
CA ARG A 64 -12.06 0.82 -20.64
C ARG A 64 -11.85 2.34 -20.69
N PHE A 65 -10.86 2.87 -19.97
CA PHE A 65 -10.49 4.28 -20.02
C PHE A 65 -10.01 4.70 -21.41
N GLU A 66 -9.20 3.87 -22.07
CA GLU A 66 -8.72 4.14 -23.43
C GLU A 66 -9.87 4.17 -24.45
N LYS A 67 -10.82 3.22 -24.35
CA LYS A 67 -12.03 3.22 -25.20
C LYS A 67 -12.90 4.46 -24.99
N VAL A 68 -13.12 4.86 -23.74
CA VAL A 68 -13.92 6.06 -23.44
C VAL A 68 -13.21 7.33 -23.91
N ALA A 69 -11.90 7.45 -23.69
CA ALA A 69 -11.12 8.59 -24.15
C ALA A 69 -11.14 8.74 -25.68
N ASN A 70 -10.97 7.63 -26.41
CA ASN A 70 -11.01 7.65 -27.87
C ASN A 70 -12.41 7.99 -28.41
N ALA A 71 -13.49 7.54 -27.77
CA ALA A 71 -14.86 7.88 -28.18
C ALA A 71 -15.17 9.37 -28.03
N VAL A 72 -14.71 9.99 -26.94
CA VAL A 72 -14.89 11.44 -26.70
C VAL A 72 -14.06 12.27 -27.70
N LEU A 73 -12.83 11.84 -27.99
CA LEU A 73 -11.98 12.51 -28.96
C LEU A 73 -12.52 12.38 -30.40
N SER A 74 -13.09 11.23 -30.78
CA SER A 74 -13.67 11.05 -32.11
C SER A 74 -15.01 11.80 -32.29
N GLY A 75 -15.81 11.91 -31.23
CA GLY A 75 -17.11 12.58 -31.26
C GLY A 75 -17.03 14.10 -31.45
N ASN A 76 -15.92 14.72 -31.03
CA ASN A 76 -15.78 16.18 -31.01
C ASN A 76 -14.99 16.76 -32.22
N THR A 77 -14.65 15.95 -33.22
CA THR A 77 -13.82 16.39 -34.37
C THR A 77 -14.58 17.21 -35.41
N SER A 78 -15.92 17.15 -35.41
CA SER A 78 -16.76 17.79 -36.43
C SER A 78 -17.17 19.22 -36.09
N VAL A 79 -16.76 19.74 -34.93
CA VAL A 79 -17.05 21.13 -34.55
C VAL A 79 -15.78 21.95 -34.76
N PRO A 80 -15.73 22.84 -35.77
CA PRO A 80 -14.60 23.74 -35.96
C PRO A 80 -14.43 24.61 -34.71
N GLU A 81 -13.21 24.69 -34.17
CA GLU A 81 -12.87 25.50 -32.97
C GLU A 81 -13.00 27.02 -33.18
N SER A 82 -13.35 27.47 -34.39
CA SER A 82 -13.48 28.88 -34.74
C SER A 82 -14.86 29.15 -35.33
N ASN A 83 -15.70 29.88 -34.59
CA ASN A 83 -16.97 30.41 -35.08
C ASN A 83 -16.71 31.62 -36.02
N PRO A 84 -17.06 31.59 -37.31
CA PRO A 84 -16.79 32.68 -38.26
C PRO A 84 -17.82 33.82 -38.27
N HIS A 85 -18.83 33.80 -37.40
CA HIS A 85 -19.86 34.84 -37.36
C HIS A 85 -19.96 35.47 -35.96
N GLU A 86 -19.45 36.70 -35.81
CA GLU A 86 -19.52 37.47 -34.55
C GLU A 86 -20.80 38.33 -34.41
N GLU A 87 -21.59 38.54 -35.46
CA GLU A 87 -22.76 39.45 -35.37
C GLU A 87 -23.99 38.99 -36.17
N ASP A 88 -24.50 37.76 -35.94
CA ASP A 88 -25.88 37.47 -36.35
C ASP A 88 -26.56 36.47 -35.41
N ILE A 89 -26.95 36.96 -34.23
CA ILE A 89 -27.85 36.25 -33.32
C ILE A 89 -29.14 37.08 -33.17
N MET A 90 -29.97 37.12 -34.20
CA MET A 90 -31.35 37.60 -34.09
C MET A 90 -32.36 36.62 -34.72
N THR A 91 -32.88 35.71 -33.87
CA THR A 91 -34.22 35.02 -33.82
C THR A 91 -34.90 34.47 -35.10
N PRO A 92 -35.68 33.35 -35.07
CA PRO A 92 -36.51 32.85 -33.95
C PRO A 92 -36.34 31.34 -33.61
N GLY A 93 -36.33 31.04 -32.30
CA GLY A 93 -36.00 29.73 -31.73
C GLY A 93 -37.09 28.65 -31.79
N MET A 94 -37.50 28.24 -32.98
CA MET A 94 -38.24 26.96 -33.16
C MET A 94 -37.50 25.97 -34.05
N ASP A 95 -36.71 26.43 -35.03
CA ASP A 95 -35.98 25.53 -35.93
C ASP A 95 -34.73 24.90 -35.28
N THR A 96 -34.05 25.63 -34.38
CA THR A 96 -32.85 25.12 -33.69
C THR A 96 -33.14 23.96 -32.74
N ILE A 97 -34.33 23.88 -32.16
CA ILE A 97 -34.71 22.76 -31.28
C ILE A 97 -34.97 21.49 -32.11
N LYS A 98 -35.46 21.63 -33.34
CA LYS A 98 -35.72 20.50 -34.23
C LYS A 98 -34.42 19.81 -34.67
N ASP A 99 -33.39 20.60 -34.98
CA ASP A 99 -32.07 20.08 -35.37
C ASP A 99 -31.32 19.44 -34.18
N ILE A 100 -31.52 19.93 -32.95
CA ILE A 100 -30.93 19.30 -31.74
C ILE A 100 -31.58 17.95 -31.44
N VAL A 101 -32.89 17.79 -31.68
CA VAL A 101 -33.63 16.55 -31.42
C VAL A 101 -33.33 15.47 -32.47
N SER A 102 -32.95 15.83 -33.70
CA SER A 102 -32.52 14.85 -34.71
C SER A 102 -31.14 14.25 -34.45
N GLU A 103 -30.28 14.94 -33.72
CA GLU A 103 -28.92 14.47 -33.38
C GLU A 103 -28.86 13.69 -32.05
N MET A 104 -30.00 13.51 -31.37
CA MET A 104 -30.09 12.58 -30.24
C MET A 104 -30.19 11.14 -30.75
N PRO A 105 -29.35 10.20 -30.26
CA PRO A 105 -29.52 8.80 -30.58
C PRO A 105 -30.92 8.34 -30.16
N THR A 106 -31.59 7.63 -31.06
CA THR A 106 -32.98 7.18 -30.88
C THR A 106 -33.09 6.35 -29.59
N GLU A 107 -34.08 6.63 -28.73
CA GLU A 107 -34.26 5.97 -27.41
C GLU A 107 -34.23 4.44 -27.49
N THR A 108 -34.64 3.88 -28.63
CA THR A 108 -34.63 2.44 -28.92
C THR A 108 -33.22 1.82 -28.92
N ALA A 109 -32.18 2.59 -29.29
CA ALA A 109 -30.79 2.13 -29.29
C ALA A 109 -30.22 2.08 -27.87
N LEU A 110 -30.60 3.02 -27.00
CA LEU A 110 -30.19 3.03 -25.59
C LEU A 110 -30.87 1.89 -24.83
N ASP A 111 -32.15 1.65 -25.08
CA ASP A 111 -32.90 0.54 -24.46
C ASP A 111 -32.34 -0.84 -24.88
N GLN A 112 -31.90 -1.00 -26.13
CA GLN A 112 -31.26 -2.25 -26.58
C GLN A 112 -29.89 -2.47 -25.95
N ILE A 113 -29.07 -1.43 -25.81
CA ILE A 113 -27.75 -1.52 -25.17
C ILE A 113 -27.91 -1.82 -23.68
N PHE A 114 -28.89 -1.20 -23.01
CA PHE A 114 -29.18 -1.45 -21.60
C PHE A 114 -29.76 -2.85 -21.38
N ALA A 115 -30.66 -3.30 -22.25
CA ALA A 115 -31.20 -4.65 -22.22
C ALA A 115 -30.10 -5.70 -22.45
N GLU A 116 -29.15 -5.48 -23.36
CA GLU A 116 -28.02 -6.40 -23.56
C GLU A 116 -27.06 -6.42 -22.35
N PHE A 117 -26.85 -5.28 -21.70
CA PHE A 117 -26.04 -5.18 -20.48
C PHE A 117 -26.66 -5.90 -19.28
N VAL A 118 -27.99 -5.84 -19.14
CA VAL A 118 -28.72 -6.48 -18.03
C VAL A 118 -29.02 -7.96 -18.30
N ALA A 119 -29.25 -8.34 -19.56
CA ALA A 119 -29.62 -9.72 -19.93
C ALA A 119 -28.46 -10.72 -19.85
N LYS A 120 -27.20 -10.27 -19.90
CA LYS A 120 -26.01 -11.14 -19.81
C LYS A 120 -25.18 -10.80 -18.57
N PRO A 121 -25.58 -11.24 -17.36
CA PRO A 121 -24.67 -11.23 -16.23
C PRO A 121 -23.61 -12.32 -16.47
N ASP A 122 -22.49 -11.93 -17.08
CA ASP A 122 -21.34 -12.82 -17.23
C ASP A 122 -20.65 -12.96 -15.86
N PHE A 123 -21.17 -13.86 -15.04
CA PHE A 123 -20.53 -14.25 -13.80
C PHE A 123 -19.28 -15.06 -14.14
N MET A 124 -18.15 -14.36 -14.29
CA MET A 124 -16.85 -15.02 -14.25
C MET A 124 -16.75 -15.77 -12.92
N LYS A 125 -16.77 -17.11 -12.98
CA LYS A 125 -16.42 -17.97 -11.85
C LYS A 125 -15.05 -17.51 -11.35
N ASN A 126 -14.97 -17.22 -10.05
CA ASN A 126 -13.73 -16.85 -9.41
C ASN A 126 -12.83 -18.10 -9.39
N ASP A 127 -12.00 -18.27 -10.42
CA ASP A 127 -11.03 -19.36 -10.55
C ASP A 127 -9.93 -19.18 -9.50
N LYS A 128 -10.25 -19.60 -8.27
CA LYS A 128 -9.31 -19.76 -7.17
C LYS A 128 -8.25 -20.83 -7.45
N GLU A 129 -8.36 -21.59 -8.53
CA GLU A 129 -7.45 -22.69 -8.84
C GLU A 129 -6.18 -22.29 -9.61
N ASN A 130 -6.15 -21.11 -10.25
CA ASN A 130 -4.98 -20.66 -11.05
C ASN A 130 -4.02 -19.72 -10.29
N LEU A 131 -4.21 -19.53 -8.98
CA LEU A 131 -3.36 -18.66 -8.14
C LEU A 131 -2.41 -19.45 -7.22
N ALA A 132 -2.39 -20.78 -7.29
CA ALA A 132 -1.36 -21.56 -6.63
C ALA A 132 -0.13 -21.63 -7.55
N PRO A 133 1.07 -21.24 -7.09
CA PRO A 133 2.31 -21.61 -7.78
C PRO A 133 2.33 -23.14 -7.89
N LEU A 134 2.58 -23.66 -9.11
CA LEU A 134 2.85 -25.09 -9.28
C LEU A 134 3.94 -25.48 -8.28
N LYS A 135 3.61 -26.41 -7.38
CA LYS A 135 4.60 -27.08 -6.54
C LYS A 135 5.45 -27.94 -7.47
N GLU A 136 6.56 -27.38 -7.95
CA GLU A 136 7.68 -28.22 -8.34
C GLU A 136 8.20 -28.90 -7.08
N GLU A 137 8.21 -30.22 -7.10
CA GLU A 137 8.79 -31.07 -6.08
C GLU A 137 10.30 -30.82 -6.00
N VAL A 138 10.71 -29.86 -5.17
CA VAL A 138 12.10 -29.76 -4.73
C VAL A 138 12.23 -30.36 -3.35
N LYS A 139 12.95 -31.48 -3.34
CA LYS A 139 13.32 -32.29 -2.18
C LYS A 139 13.96 -31.43 -1.08
N GLN A 140 13.48 -31.67 0.14
CA GLN A 140 14.14 -31.55 1.44
C GLN A 140 15.39 -30.66 1.53
N GLY A 141 15.22 -29.49 2.13
CA GLY A 141 16.31 -28.69 2.71
C GLY A 141 15.71 -27.51 3.46
N GLN A 142 15.93 -27.46 4.77
CA GLN A 142 15.42 -26.45 5.69
C GLN A 142 15.74 -25.02 5.18
N ALA A 143 14.74 -24.34 4.63
CA ALA A 143 14.83 -22.92 4.29
C ALA A 143 13.67 -22.21 4.99
N VAL A 144 14.04 -21.37 5.96
CA VAL A 144 13.15 -20.48 6.69
C VAL A 144 12.41 -19.61 5.67
N LEU A 145 11.11 -19.86 5.47
CA LEU A 145 10.26 -18.99 4.66
C LEU A 145 10.35 -17.56 5.20
N PRO A 146 10.60 -16.54 4.36
CA PRO A 146 10.54 -15.16 4.80
C PRO A 146 9.10 -14.89 5.24
N LYS A 147 8.90 -14.74 6.54
CA LYS A 147 7.63 -14.38 7.19
C LYS A 147 6.94 -13.29 6.37
N SER A 148 5.71 -13.59 5.94
CA SER A 148 4.83 -12.69 5.19
C SER A 148 4.77 -11.32 5.88
N LEU A 149 4.53 -10.25 5.14
CA LEU A 149 4.26 -8.93 5.73
C LEU A 149 3.10 -8.99 6.73
N ASN A 150 2.15 -9.92 6.53
CA ASN A 150 1.07 -10.19 7.48
C ASN A 150 1.57 -10.89 8.77
N ASP A 151 2.63 -11.71 8.70
CA ASP A 151 3.30 -12.29 9.89
C ASP A 151 4.20 -11.28 10.61
N ARG A 152 4.74 -10.29 9.89
CA ARG A 152 5.52 -9.20 10.48
C ARG A 152 4.62 -8.13 11.12
N LEU A 153 3.45 -7.89 10.55
CA LEU A 153 2.45 -6.95 11.06
C LEU A 153 1.51 -7.57 12.10
N GLY A 154 1.33 -8.90 12.08
CA GLY A 154 0.64 -9.66 13.13
C GLY A 154 1.44 -9.80 14.44
N LYS A 155 2.67 -9.26 14.48
CA LYS A 155 3.50 -9.16 15.68
C LYS A 155 3.23 -7.90 16.50
N ASP A 156 2.43 -6.97 15.98
CA ASP A 156 1.94 -5.87 16.79
C ASP A 156 0.89 -6.41 17.75
N PHE A 157 1.04 -6.07 19.03
CA PHE A 157 0.16 -6.47 20.11
C PHE A 157 -1.24 -5.90 19.86
N GLN A 158 -2.06 -6.62 19.10
CA GLN A 158 -3.42 -6.21 18.71
C GLN A 158 -4.38 -6.47 19.87
N ILE A 159 -4.49 -5.47 20.73
CA ILE A 159 -5.51 -5.43 21.77
C ILE A 159 -6.83 -5.03 21.11
N GLY A 160 -7.88 -5.84 21.30
CA GLY A 160 -9.21 -5.50 20.82
C GLY A 160 -9.72 -4.19 21.42
N LEU A 161 -10.49 -3.40 20.66
CA LEU A 161 -11.01 -2.11 21.13
C LEU A 161 -11.79 -2.24 22.45
N ASN A 162 -12.56 -3.32 22.60
CA ASN A 162 -13.33 -3.60 23.81
C ASN A 162 -12.44 -3.88 25.02
N ASP A 163 -11.36 -4.65 24.83
CA ASP A 163 -10.39 -4.95 25.88
C ASP A 163 -9.60 -3.70 26.27
N LYS A 164 -9.19 -2.89 25.29
CA LYS A 164 -8.55 -1.59 25.51
C LYS A 164 -9.43 -0.68 26.38
N LEU A 165 -10.71 -0.54 26.05
CA LEU A 165 -11.64 0.28 26.83
C LEU A 165 -11.86 -0.27 28.24
N ALA A 166 -11.95 -1.61 28.38
CA ALA A 166 -12.08 -2.27 29.67
C ALA A 166 -10.84 -2.04 30.56
N PHE A 167 -9.63 -2.19 30.02
CA PHE A 167 -8.39 -1.96 30.76
C PHE A 167 -8.24 -0.50 31.17
N VAL A 168 -8.51 0.45 30.27
CA VAL A 168 -8.46 1.88 30.59
C VAL A 168 -9.43 2.21 31.72
N LYS A 169 -10.66 1.68 31.68
CA LYS A 169 -11.70 1.96 32.68
C LYS A 169 -11.43 1.29 34.03
N HIS A 170 -11.02 0.03 34.02
CA HIS A 170 -10.90 -0.77 35.24
C HIS A 170 -9.47 -0.78 35.80
N LEU A 171 -8.43 -0.90 34.99
CA LEU A 171 -7.04 -1.02 35.46
C LEU A 171 -6.34 0.35 35.59
N PHE A 172 -6.69 1.32 34.76
CA PHE A 172 -6.01 2.64 34.68
C PHE A 172 -6.89 3.82 35.11
N ASN A 173 -8.01 3.60 35.80
CA ASN A 173 -8.90 4.66 36.31
C ASN A 173 -9.34 5.70 35.25
N ASN A 174 -9.64 5.24 34.02
CA ASN A 174 -9.94 6.05 32.83
C ASN A 174 -8.77 6.86 32.25
N SER A 175 -7.53 6.60 32.68
CA SER A 175 -6.33 7.22 32.10
C SER A 175 -5.90 6.48 30.83
N MET A 176 -6.21 7.05 29.67
CA MET A 176 -5.74 6.52 28.38
C MET A 176 -4.22 6.75 28.19
N GLU A 177 -3.68 7.81 28.79
CA GLU A 177 -2.26 8.15 28.70
C GLU A 177 -1.40 7.08 29.38
N ASP A 178 -1.76 6.69 30.60
CA ASP A 178 -1.02 5.67 31.34
C ASP A 178 -1.09 4.30 30.68
N TYR A 179 -2.26 3.94 30.15
CA TYR A 179 -2.41 2.73 29.36
C TYR A 179 -1.48 2.73 28.16
N THR A 180 -1.37 3.85 27.44
CA THR A 180 -0.51 3.97 26.26
C THR A 180 0.98 3.96 26.64
N ARG A 181 1.34 4.54 27.79
CA ARG A 181 2.69 4.48 28.38
C ARG A 181 3.09 3.04 28.70
N VAL A 182 2.23 2.32 29.41
CA VAL A 182 2.43 0.90 29.75
C VAL A 182 2.49 0.04 28.50
N LEU A 183 1.65 0.32 27.50
CA LEU A 183 1.66 -0.38 26.22
C LEU A 183 2.99 -0.21 25.47
N SER A 184 3.53 1.01 25.44
CA SER A 184 4.83 1.31 24.81
C SER A 184 5.98 0.59 25.53
N GLN A 185 5.93 0.54 26.86
CA GLN A 185 6.91 -0.19 27.68
C GLN A 185 6.81 -1.70 27.47
N LEU A 186 5.59 -2.26 27.44
CA LEU A 186 5.34 -3.67 27.13
C LEU A 186 5.83 -4.03 25.72
N ASN A 187 5.62 -3.15 24.73
CA ASN A 187 6.09 -3.37 23.36
C ASN A 187 7.62 -3.39 23.27
N THR A 188 8.32 -2.67 24.16
CA THR A 188 9.79 -2.65 24.23
C THR A 188 10.37 -3.88 24.94
N ILE A 189 9.55 -4.64 25.68
CA ILE A 189 9.98 -5.85 26.39
C ILE A 189 9.78 -7.06 25.48
N ASP A 190 10.84 -7.86 25.30
CA ASP A 190 10.83 -9.03 24.39
C ASP A 190 10.51 -10.37 25.07
N THR A 191 10.31 -10.39 26.40
CA THR A 191 10.08 -11.62 27.17
C THR A 191 8.78 -11.56 27.97
N GLU A 192 8.06 -12.67 28.00
CA GLU A 192 6.81 -12.82 28.77
C GLU A 192 7.03 -12.63 30.28
N GLU A 193 7.98 -13.35 30.87
CA GLU A 193 8.29 -13.24 32.30
C GLU A 193 8.63 -11.81 32.72
N ARG A 194 9.38 -11.10 31.87
CA ARG A 194 9.76 -9.70 32.12
C ARG A 194 8.56 -8.75 32.01
N SER A 195 7.64 -9.02 31.08
CA SER A 195 6.40 -8.26 30.93
C SER A 195 5.47 -8.45 32.13
N ILE A 196 5.34 -9.68 32.63
CA ILE A 196 4.54 -9.98 33.82
C ILE A 196 5.16 -9.36 35.07
N ALA A 197 6.48 -9.46 35.24
CA ALA A 197 7.19 -8.83 36.35
C ALA A 197 7.06 -7.30 36.32
N PHE A 198 7.09 -6.69 35.13
CA PHE A 198 6.87 -5.27 34.95
C PHE A 198 5.46 -4.83 35.39
N ILE A 199 4.43 -5.57 34.98
CA ILE A 199 3.05 -5.32 35.43
C ILE A 199 2.95 -5.44 36.94
N ASN A 200 3.46 -6.53 37.54
CA ASN A 200 3.32 -6.80 38.97
C ASN A 200 4.11 -5.84 39.87
N ASN A 201 5.31 -5.41 39.45
CA ASN A 201 6.19 -4.60 40.29
C ASN A 201 6.06 -3.09 40.04
N MET A 202 5.63 -2.67 38.84
CA MET A 202 5.64 -1.26 38.47
C MET A 202 4.25 -0.70 38.18
N VAL A 203 3.37 -1.49 37.57
CA VAL A 203 2.02 -0.99 37.20
C VAL A 203 1.01 -1.27 38.32
N LYS A 204 1.00 -2.49 38.84
CA LYS A 204 0.05 -2.94 39.87
C LYS A 204 0.09 -2.07 41.15
N PRO A 205 1.28 -1.68 41.69
CA PRO A 205 1.34 -0.83 42.86
C PRO A 205 0.87 0.61 42.62
N GLU A 206 0.97 1.12 41.39
CA GLU A 206 0.49 2.47 41.03
C GLU A 206 -1.05 2.57 41.00
N TYR A 207 -1.76 1.45 40.83
CA TYR A 207 -3.22 1.41 40.70
C TYR A 207 -3.92 0.61 41.81
N ASN A 208 -3.52 0.85 43.06
CA ASN A 208 -4.12 0.22 44.25
C ASN A 208 -4.18 -1.32 44.15
N ASN A 209 -3.12 -1.93 43.61
CA ASN A 209 -3.00 -3.37 43.39
C ASN A 209 -4.12 -4.02 42.57
N TRP A 210 -4.89 -3.23 41.80
CA TRP A 210 -6.06 -3.70 41.05
C TRP A 210 -7.07 -4.49 41.91
N GLU A 211 -7.17 -4.13 43.19
CA GLU A 211 -7.99 -4.82 44.18
C GLU A 211 -9.47 -4.89 43.74
N GLY A 212 -9.99 -6.12 43.64
CA GLY A 212 -11.36 -6.39 43.19
C GLY A 212 -11.57 -6.39 41.67
N LYS A 213 -10.49 -6.31 40.88
CA LYS A 213 -10.52 -6.29 39.41
C LYS A 213 -9.68 -7.41 38.79
N ASP A 214 -9.58 -8.53 39.50
CA ASP A 214 -8.77 -9.71 39.15
C ASP A 214 -9.14 -10.31 37.79
N GLU A 215 -10.41 -10.22 37.37
CA GLU A 215 -10.84 -10.70 36.05
C GLU A 215 -10.18 -9.93 34.89
N TYR A 216 -9.98 -8.62 35.05
CA TYR A 216 -9.33 -7.79 34.04
C TYR A 216 -7.81 -7.98 34.06
N GLU A 217 -7.24 -8.21 35.24
CA GLU A 217 -5.83 -8.60 35.39
C GLU A 217 -5.54 -9.92 34.67
N ALA A 218 -6.33 -10.97 34.94
CA ALA A 218 -6.15 -12.27 34.30
C ALA A 218 -6.28 -12.19 32.78
N ARG A 219 -7.21 -11.37 32.27
CA ARG A 219 -7.34 -11.10 30.83
C ARG A 219 -6.13 -10.35 30.27
N LEU A 220 -5.61 -9.35 30.96
CA LEU A 220 -4.41 -8.61 30.53
C LEU A 220 -3.20 -9.54 30.46
N ILE A 221 -2.99 -10.38 31.47
CA ILE A 221 -1.89 -11.35 31.51
C ILE A 221 -2.03 -12.38 30.38
N THR A 222 -3.25 -12.92 30.17
CA THR A 222 -3.53 -13.86 29.07
C THR A 222 -3.26 -13.22 27.70
N LEU A 223 -3.57 -11.94 27.55
CA LEU A 223 -3.33 -11.20 26.32
C LEU A 223 -1.83 -10.99 26.08
N ILE A 224 -1.07 -10.65 27.14
CA ILE A 224 0.39 -10.54 27.09
C ILE A 224 1.01 -11.89 26.72
N GLY A 225 0.57 -13.01 27.33
CA GLY A 225 1.06 -14.35 26.97
C GLY A 225 0.80 -14.71 25.51
N ARG A 226 -0.39 -14.37 24.99
CA ARG A 226 -0.74 -14.58 23.57
C ARG A 226 0.12 -13.76 22.59
N ARG A 227 0.75 -12.68 23.04
CA ARG A 227 1.71 -11.90 22.22
C ARG A 227 3.02 -12.68 22.00
N PHE A 228 3.45 -13.44 23.01
CA PHE A 228 4.74 -14.13 23.02
C PHE A 228 4.65 -15.60 22.59
N ALA A 229 3.45 -16.17 22.53
CA ALA A 229 3.14 -17.50 21.97
C ALA A 229 3.17 -17.50 20.43
#